data_AF-A0A6I3HJB1-F1
#
_entry.id   AF-A0A6I3HJB1-F1
#
_cell.length_a   1.000
_cell.length_b   1.000
_cell.length_c   1.000
_cell.angle_alpha   90.00
_cell.angle_beta   90.00
_cell.angle_gamma   90.00
#
_symmetry.space_group_name_H-M   'P 1'
#
loop_
_entity.id
_entity.type
_entity.pdbx_description
1 polymer ?
#
loop_
_entity_poly.entity_id
_entity_poly.type
_entity_poly.pdbx_seq_one_letter_code
_entity_poly.pdbx_strand_id
1 'polypeptide(L)'
;MQPAAVTGVGAWPGTDVHEVAVTIRDVCPDFPHLAELPERGPGAEMIGRTMGLISQVASDFSVSTVPTGWRLTSARGKDMVRAASFMSNDLDEIESVYEGFAGDFKIQVVGPWTLAASVESRSGEMLLRDPGVVRDLAQALVTTVERHIADVARRLPQARITIQFDEPLLRDVLRGSVPTQSGWAAYAAVEPVLVAETLKTIFSAHDGNTIVHSCADELPFDLLRQAGVTGISYDVALVGDKATDFLGEQIDAGGFVVLGIEPSTTAKALAGVRRLGGRIGYSDEDWNQHILLSPPCDLIDMPLSQARERMESLSEVSRALVEVDQ
;
A
#
# COMPACT_ATOMS: atom_id res chain seq x y z
N MET A 1 16.46 5.24 3.49
CA MET A 1 15.30 6.15 3.60
C MET A 1 15.65 7.25 4.57
N GLN A 2 15.03 8.42 4.41
CA GLN A 2 15.20 9.49 5.39
C GLN A 2 14.51 9.13 6.73
N PRO A 3 15.12 9.48 7.88
CA PRO A 3 14.54 9.22 9.20
C PRO A 3 13.17 9.89 9.35
N ALA A 4 12.21 9.17 9.92
CA ALA A 4 10.86 9.65 10.20
C ALA A 4 10.15 10.34 9.03
N ALA A 5 10.50 10.03 7.78
CA ALA A 5 9.92 10.67 6.60
C ALA A 5 8.41 10.36 6.48
N VAL A 6 7.68 11.29 5.87
CA VAL A 6 6.22 11.22 5.73
C VAL A 6 5.84 10.71 4.34
N THR A 7 4.88 9.79 4.28
CA THR A 7 4.27 9.31 3.03
C THR A 7 2.76 9.07 3.23
N GLY A 8 1.95 9.19 2.18
CA GLY A 8 0.52 8.89 2.25
C GLY A 8 0.22 7.42 1.95
N VAL A 9 -0.86 6.83 2.46
CA VAL A 9 -1.17 5.40 2.23
C VAL A 9 -1.34 5.08 0.74
N GLY A 10 -2.15 5.85 0.02
CA GLY A 10 -2.29 5.71 -1.43
C GLY A 10 -3.36 6.63 -2.00
N ALA A 11 -4.60 6.52 -1.51
CA ALA A 11 -5.73 7.25 -2.09
C ALA A 11 -5.90 8.67 -1.55
N TRP A 12 -6.18 9.60 -2.46
CA TRP A 12 -6.36 11.03 -2.26
C TRP A 12 -7.68 11.51 -2.87
N PRO A 13 -8.27 12.60 -2.35
CA PRO A 13 -9.50 13.16 -2.87
C PRO A 13 -9.26 13.95 -4.17
N GLY A 14 -10.32 14.12 -4.95
CA GLY A 14 -10.30 14.85 -6.22
C GLY A 14 -9.96 14.00 -7.44
N THR A 15 -9.89 14.68 -8.59
CA THR A 15 -9.73 14.04 -9.91
C THR A 15 -8.56 14.55 -10.72
N ASP A 16 -7.92 15.65 -10.30
CA ASP A 16 -6.79 16.26 -10.98
C ASP A 16 -5.47 15.65 -10.47
N VAL A 17 -4.82 14.87 -11.33
CA VAL A 17 -3.57 14.18 -11.01
C VAL A 17 -2.43 15.18 -10.76
N HIS A 18 -2.37 16.24 -11.55
CA HIS A 18 -1.30 17.23 -11.46
C HIS A 18 -1.39 17.99 -10.13
N GLU A 19 -2.58 18.47 -9.78
CA GLU A 19 -2.82 19.19 -8.52
C GLU A 19 -2.45 18.34 -7.30
N VAL A 20 -2.84 17.06 -7.31
CA VAL A 20 -2.52 16.14 -6.22
C VAL A 20 -1.03 15.81 -6.18
N ALA A 21 -0.38 15.59 -7.33
CA ALA A 21 1.05 15.31 -7.40
C ALA A 21 1.90 16.48 -6.87
N VAL A 22 1.55 17.73 -7.24
CA VAL A 22 2.18 18.94 -6.70
C VAL A 22 1.95 19.06 -5.20
N THR A 23 0.72 18.81 -4.74
CA THR A 23 0.40 18.82 -3.31
C THR A 23 1.25 17.81 -2.53
N ILE A 24 1.34 16.56 -3.00
CA ILE A 24 2.18 15.53 -2.36
C ILE A 24 3.65 15.94 -2.35
N ARG A 25 4.15 16.51 -3.44
CA ARG A 25 5.54 17.00 -3.52
C ARG A 25 5.84 18.05 -2.46
N ASP A 26 4.89 18.94 -2.19
CA ASP A 26 5.02 19.98 -1.17
C ASP A 26 4.99 19.40 0.25
N VAL A 27 4.07 18.48 0.52
CA VAL A 27 3.82 18.00 1.90
C VAL A 27 4.67 16.79 2.29
N CYS A 28 5.17 16.01 1.34
CA CYS A 28 5.95 14.79 1.54
C CYS A 28 7.23 14.80 0.69
N PRO A 29 8.10 15.82 0.82
CA PRO A 29 9.23 16.01 -0.10
C PRO A 29 10.27 14.88 -0.04
N ASP A 30 10.43 14.22 1.10
CA ASP A 30 11.46 13.19 1.30
C ASP A 30 11.01 11.78 0.90
N PHE A 31 9.70 11.52 0.87
CA PHE A 31 9.15 10.23 0.47
C PHE A 31 7.78 10.35 -0.25
N PRO A 32 7.73 11.05 -1.40
CA PRO A 32 6.51 11.19 -2.19
C PRO A 32 6.02 9.85 -2.75
N HIS A 33 4.76 9.83 -3.14
CA HIS A 33 4.10 8.63 -3.63
C HIS A 33 3.19 8.91 -4.83
N LEU A 34 2.98 7.88 -5.66
CA LEU A 34 1.99 7.92 -6.74
C LEU A 34 0.58 7.83 -6.13
N ALA A 35 -0.23 8.88 -6.26
CA ALA A 35 -1.58 8.88 -5.69
C ALA A 35 -2.55 7.94 -6.41
N GLU A 36 -3.55 7.48 -5.68
CA GLU A 36 -4.78 6.93 -6.24
C GLU A 36 -5.90 7.95 -6.16
N LEU A 37 -6.65 8.12 -7.25
CA LEU A 37 -7.75 9.08 -7.34
C LEU A 37 -9.07 8.36 -7.70
N PRO A 38 -9.70 7.65 -6.74
CA PRO A 38 -10.91 6.88 -6.97
C PRO A 38 -12.08 7.67 -7.55
N GLU A 39 -12.16 8.98 -7.27
CA GLU A 39 -13.24 9.86 -7.78
C GLU A 39 -13.28 9.97 -9.31
N ARG A 40 -12.20 9.61 -10.02
CA ARG A 40 -12.20 9.51 -11.49
C ARG A 40 -13.03 8.34 -12.02
N GLY A 41 -13.49 7.46 -11.13
CA GLY A 41 -14.38 6.36 -11.43
C GLY A 41 -13.70 4.99 -11.56
N PRO A 42 -14.44 3.96 -12.00
CA PRO A 42 -13.96 2.59 -11.90
C PRO A 42 -12.71 2.34 -12.74
N GLY A 43 -11.67 1.76 -12.11
CA GLY A 43 -10.35 1.59 -12.72
C GLY A 43 -9.31 2.60 -12.23
N ALA A 44 -9.72 3.67 -11.55
CA ALA A 44 -8.80 4.58 -10.86
C ALA A 44 -8.58 4.22 -9.37
N GLU A 45 -9.51 3.45 -8.79
CA GLU A 45 -9.39 2.87 -7.44
C GLU A 45 -8.49 1.63 -7.41
N MET A 46 -8.00 1.28 -6.22
CA MET A 46 -6.95 0.29 -5.95
C MET A 46 -7.10 -1.05 -6.69
N ILE A 47 -8.31 -1.64 -6.71
CA ILE A 47 -8.56 -2.95 -7.34
C ILE A 47 -8.48 -2.81 -8.85
N GLY A 48 -9.29 -1.90 -9.42
CA GLY A 48 -9.40 -1.71 -10.86
C GLY A 48 -8.10 -1.26 -11.51
N ARG A 49 -7.32 -0.39 -10.85
CA ARG A 49 -6.00 0.02 -11.36
C ARG A 49 -5.00 -1.14 -11.35
N THR A 50 -5.00 -1.95 -10.29
CA THR A 50 -4.12 -3.12 -10.18
C THR A 50 -4.49 -4.17 -11.22
N MET A 51 -5.78 -4.47 -11.39
CA MET A 51 -6.25 -5.37 -12.46
C MET A 51 -5.97 -4.80 -13.86
N GLY A 52 -6.00 -3.47 -14.03
CA GLY A 52 -5.59 -2.78 -15.24
C GLY A 52 -4.12 -3.02 -15.61
N LEU A 53 -3.23 -3.09 -14.61
CA LEU A 53 -1.83 -3.47 -14.78
C LEU A 53 -1.68 -4.97 -15.09
N ILE A 54 -2.34 -5.84 -14.32
CA ILE A 54 -2.29 -7.30 -14.50
C ILE A 54 -2.77 -7.70 -15.90
N SER A 55 -3.88 -7.12 -16.37
CA SER A 55 -4.43 -7.42 -17.70
C SER A 55 -3.53 -7.03 -18.88
N GLN A 56 -2.42 -6.31 -18.65
CA GLN A 56 -1.41 -6.03 -19.68
C GLN A 56 -0.39 -7.16 -19.84
N VAL A 57 -0.22 -8.00 -18.81
CA VAL A 57 0.71 -9.14 -18.81
C VAL A 57 -0.01 -10.48 -18.88
N ALA A 58 -1.22 -10.56 -18.33
CA ALA A 58 -2.04 -11.76 -18.29
C ALA A 58 -3.50 -11.39 -18.67
N SER A 59 -3.85 -11.57 -19.94
CA SER A 59 -5.11 -11.08 -20.51
C SER A 59 -6.36 -11.82 -20.01
N ASP A 60 -6.18 -13.03 -19.49
CA ASP A 60 -7.17 -13.86 -18.82
C ASP A 60 -7.63 -13.29 -17.46
N PHE A 61 -6.81 -12.43 -16.84
CA PHE A 61 -7.15 -11.63 -15.67
C PHE A 61 -7.79 -10.28 -16.01
N SER A 62 -8.31 -10.10 -17.22
CA SER A 62 -9.14 -8.94 -17.53
C SER A 62 -10.42 -8.95 -16.70
N VAL A 63 -10.84 -7.80 -16.20
CA VAL A 63 -12.09 -7.65 -15.44
C VAL A 63 -13.01 -6.59 -16.03
N SER A 64 -14.30 -6.70 -15.73
CA SER A 64 -15.30 -5.65 -15.95
C SER A 64 -16.06 -5.37 -14.67
N THR A 65 -16.57 -4.14 -14.59
CA THR A 65 -17.44 -3.68 -13.51
C THR A 65 -18.76 -4.45 -13.49
N VAL A 66 -19.17 -4.86 -12.29
CA VAL A 66 -20.47 -5.46 -11.97
C VAL A 66 -21.02 -4.80 -10.70
N PRO A 67 -22.32 -4.92 -10.36
CA PRO A 67 -22.88 -4.24 -9.18
C PRO A 67 -22.17 -4.56 -7.86
N THR A 68 -21.57 -5.74 -7.77
CA THR A 68 -20.85 -6.25 -6.60
C THR A 68 -19.34 -5.97 -6.62
N GLY A 69 -18.82 -5.28 -7.64
CA GLY A 69 -17.39 -4.96 -7.78
C GLY A 69 -16.83 -5.34 -9.14
N TRP A 70 -15.82 -6.20 -9.15
CA TRP A 70 -15.09 -6.60 -10.35
C TRP A 70 -15.28 -8.07 -10.66
N ARG A 71 -15.49 -8.41 -11.95
CA ARG A 71 -15.63 -9.79 -12.40
C ARG A 71 -14.72 -10.08 -13.59
N LEU A 72 -14.06 -11.24 -13.59
CA LEU A 72 -13.25 -11.71 -14.71
C LEU A 72 -14.07 -11.77 -16.01
N THR A 73 -13.43 -11.37 -17.11
CA THR A 73 -13.97 -11.42 -18.48
C THR A 73 -13.08 -12.30 -19.37
N SER A 74 -13.57 -12.67 -20.55
CA SER A 74 -12.81 -13.50 -21.50
C SER A 74 -11.72 -12.74 -22.26
N ALA A 75 -11.77 -11.41 -22.24
CA ALA A 75 -10.84 -10.55 -22.95
C ALA A 75 -10.79 -9.16 -22.31
N ARG A 76 -9.73 -8.42 -22.67
CA ARG A 76 -9.50 -7.03 -22.26
C ARG A 76 -10.60 -6.12 -22.82
N GLY A 77 -11.50 -5.68 -21.94
CA GLY A 77 -12.63 -4.82 -22.27
C GLY A 77 -12.38 -3.34 -22.01
N LYS A 78 -13.45 -2.54 -22.18
CA LYS A 78 -13.44 -1.08 -21.97
C LYS A 78 -12.91 -0.66 -20.60
N ASP A 79 -13.21 -1.41 -19.55
CA ASP A 79 -12.81 -1.06 -18.19
C ASP A 79 -11.30 -1.20 -18.00
N MET A 80 -10.67 -2.23 -18.60
CA MET A 80 -9.22 -2.42 -18.60
C MET A 80 -8.49 -1.41 -19.49
N VAL A 81 -9.09 -1.02 -20.62
CA VAL A 81 -8.57 0.08 -21.44
C VAL A 81 -8.58 1.38 -20.63
N ARG A 82 -9.70 1.70 -19.96
CA ARG A 82 -9.84 2.89 -19.12
C ARG A 82 -8.85 2.90 -17.95
N ALA A 83 -8.74 1.80 -17.21
CA ALA A 83 -7.80 1.69 -16.09
C ALA A 83 -6.33 1.92 -16.53
N ALA A 84 -5.95 1.36 -17.68
CA ALA A 84 -4.61 1.60 -18.24
C ALA A 84 -4.42 3.04 -18.73
N SER A 85 -5.45 3.68 -19.29
CA SER A 85 -5.40 5.10 -19.64
C SER A 85 -5.22 5.98 -18.40
N PHE A 86 -5.91 5.69 -17.30
CA PHE A 86 -5.70 6.39 -16.02
C PHE A 86 -4.27 6.21 -15.52
N MET A 87 -3.75 4.98 -15.47
CA MET A 87 -2.37 4.73 -15.04
C MET A 87 -1.34 5.44 -15.94
N SER A 88 -1.53 5.44 -17.26
CA SER A 88 -0.63 6.15 -18.17
C SER A 88 -0.63 7.65 -17.88
N ASN A 89 -1.80 8.25 -17.75
CA ASN A 89 -1.95 9.66 -17.40
C ASN A 89 -1.30 9.98 -16.05
N ASP A 90 -1.48 9.10 -15.06
CA ASP A 90 -0.88 9.24 -13.74
C ASP A 90 0.65 9.28 -13.82
N LEU A 91 1.25 8.36 -14.58
CA LEU A 91 2.69 8.28 -14.73
C LEU A 91 3.27 9.43 -15.58
N ASP A 92 2.53 9.93 -16.58
CA ASP A 92 2.93 11.08 -17.37
C ASP A 92 2.98 12.37 -16.52
N GLU A 93 2.00 12.57 -15.64
CA GLU A 93 1.98 13.71 -14.71
C GLU A 93 3.07 13.59 -13.64
N ILE A 94 3.31 12.39 -13.10
CA ILE A 94 4.40 12.16 -12.15
C ILE A 94 5.77 12.44 -12.79
N GLU A 95 6.00 12.01 -14.03
CA GLU A 95 7.25 12.31 -14.76
C GLU A 95 7.47 13.82 -14.90
N SER A 96 6.40 14.58 -15.19
CA SER A 96 6.43 16.04 -15.29
C SER A 96 6.69 16.71 -13.94
N VAL A 97 5.93 16.36 -12.90
CA VAL A 97 5.98 17.01 -11.58
C VAL A 97 7.27 16.67 -10.83
N TYR A 98 7.81 15.47 -11.02
CA TYR A 98 9.01 14.97 -10.32
C TYR A 98 10.25 14.93 -11.23
N GLU A 99 10.31 15.77 -12.26
CA GLU A 99 11.49 15.89 -13.11
C GLU A 99 12.75 16.15 -12.25
N GLY A 100 13.75 15.27 -12.40
CA GLY A 100 15.01 15.35 -11.65
C GLY A 100 14.91 14.98 -10.17
N PHE A 101 13.79 14.44 -9.69
CA PHE A 101 13.65 13.97 -8.32
C PHE A 101 14.65 12.85 -8.00
N ALA A 102 15.41 13.03 -6.93
CA ALA A 102 16.37 12.06 -6.42
C ALA A 102 16.04 11.77 -4.95
N GLY A 103 15.66 10.53 -4.65
CA GLY A 103 15.14 10.16 -3.33
C GLY A 103 14.38 8.85 -3.39
N ASP A 104 13.73 8.49 -2.28
CA ASP A 104 12.81 7.36 -2.27
C ASP A 104 11.45 7.81 -2.84
N PHE A 105 10.87 7.02 -3.75
CA PHE A 105 9.56 7.30 -4.35
C PHE A 105 8.69 6.06 -4.21
N LYS A 106 7.48 6.22 -3.66
CA LYS A 106 6.59 5.09 -3.39
C LYS A 106 5.56 4.91 -4.49
N ILE A 107 5.32 3.67 -4.87
CA ILE A 107 4.18 3.23 -5.69
C ILE A 107 3.44 2.12 -4.94
N GLN A 108 2.22 1.78 -5.37
CA GLN A 108 1.43 0.76 -4.70
C GLN A 108 0.58 -0.05 -5.65
N VAL A 109 0.31 -1.29 -5.24
CA VAL A 109 -0.58 -2.24 -5.88
C VAL A 109 -1.34 -3.02 -4.81
N VAL A 110 -2.50 -3.56 -5.16
CA VAL A 110 -3.22 -4.45 -4.23
C VAL A 110 -2.56 -5.82 -4.20
N GLY A 111 -2.39 -6.37 -3.00
CA GLY A 111 -1.80 -7.69 -2.80
C GLY A 111 -2.68 -8.85 -3.30
N PRO A 112 -2.09 -10.04 -3.47
CA PRO A 112 -2.77 -11.20 -4.06
C PRO A 112 -4.01 -11.63 -3.28
N TRP A 113 -4.00 -11.52 -1.95
CA TRP A 113 -5.07 -12.06 -1.11
C TRP A 113 -6.29 -11.14 -1.10
N THR A 114 -6.07 -9.83 -1.05
CA THR A 114 -7.14 -8.84 -1.21
C THR A 114 -7.72 -8.87 -2.61
N LEU A 115 -6.90 -9.02 -3.66
CA LEU A 115 -7.43 -9.22 -5.02
C LEU A 115 -8.25 -10.50 -5.12
N ALA A 116 -7.76 -11.61 -4.57
CA ALA A 116 -8.47 -12.88 -4.58
C ALA A 116 -9.82 -12.80 -3.85
N ALA A 117 -9.88 -12.04 -2.76
CA ALA A 117 -11.08 -11.83 -1.96
C ALA A 117 -12.04 -10.77 -2.53
N SER A 118 -11.63 -9.97 -3.52
CA SER A 118 -12.42 -8.84 -4.05
C SER A 118 -12.84 -9.01 -5.52
N VAL A 119 -12.19 -9.90 -6.26
CA VAL A 119 -12.49 -10.14 -7.68
C VAL A 119 -13.32 -11.41 -7.82
N GLU A 120 -14.40 -11.31 -8.58
CA GLU A 120 -15.25 -12.44 -8.91
C GLU A 120 -14.70 -13.20 -10.12
N SER A 121 -14.75 -14.52 -10.05
CA SER A 121 -14.66 -15.39 -11.22
C SER A 121 -15.86 -15.18 -12.15
N ARG A 122 -15.80 -15.75 -13.36
CA ARG A 122 -16.92 -15.71 -14.32
C ARG A 122 -18.21 -16.34 -13.77
N SER A 123 -18.10 -17.21 -12.76
CA SER A 123 -19.24 -17.86 -12.10
C SER A 123 -19.92 -16.98 -11.04
N GLY A 124 -19.28 -15.87 -10.63
CA GLY A 124 -19.71 -15.00 -9.53
C GLY A 124 -18.99 -15.27 -8.21
N GLU A 125 -18.44 -16.46 -7.98
CA GLU A 125 -17.66 -16.70 -6.76
C GLU A 125 -16.32 -15.95 -6.78
N MET A 126 -15.82 -15.52 -5.61
CA MET A 126 -14.53 -14.83 -5.49
C MET A 126 -13.38 -15.74 -5.92
N LEU A 127 -12.32 -15.18 -6.51
CA LEU A 127 -11.15 -15.95 -6.94
C LEU A 127 -10.53 -16.75 -5.79
N LEU A 128 -10.67 -16.27 -4.55
CA LEU A 128 -10.25 -16.92 -3.31
C LEU A 128 -10.73 -18.38 -3.20
N ARG A 129 -11.84 -18.74 -3.85
CA ARG A 129 -12.37 -20.11 -3.84
C ARG A 129 -11.52 -21.12 -4.60
N ASP A 130 -10.73 -20.67 -5.58
CA ASP A 130 -9.92 -21.53 -6.44
C ASP A 130 -8.43 -21.27 -6.20
N PRO A 131 -7.73 -22.11 -5.43
CA PRO A 131 -6.31 -21.97 -5.18
C PRO A 131 -5.44 -21.99 -6.45
N GLY A 132 -5.91 -22.62 -7.53
CA GLY A 132 -5.23 -22.60 -8.83
C GLY A 132 -5.22 -21.20 -9.43
N VAL A 133 -6.38 -20.55 -9.45
CA VAL A 133 -6.51 -19.17 -9.95
C VAL A 133 -5.73 -18.19 -9.07
N VAL A 134 -5.70 -18.38 -7.75
CA VAL A 134 -4.89 -17.54 -6.86
C VAL A 134 -3.39 -17.67 -7.16
N ARG A 135 -2.91 -18.89 -7.45
CA ARG A 135 -1.52 -19.10 -7.85
C ARG A 135 -1.19 -18.39 -9.17
N ASP A 136 -2.08 -18.51 -10.16
CA ASP A 136 -1.90 -17.85 -11.46
C ASP A 136 -1.94 -16.32 -11.32
N LEU A 137 -2.81 -15.79 -10.45
CA LEU A 137 -2.89 -14.38 -10.10
C LEU A 137 -1.58 -13.88 -9.46
N ALA A 138 -1.02 -14.65 -8.51
CA ALA A 138 0.25 -14.32 -7.88
C ALA A 138 1.40 -14.29 -8.90
N GLN A 139 1.43 -15.23 -9.84
CA GLN A 139 2.44 -15.24 -10.90
C GLN A 139 2.29 -14.06 -11.86
N ALA A 140 1.05 -13.67 -12.19
CA ALA A 140 0.79 -12.47 -12.97
C ALA A 140 1.22 -11.20 -12.22
N LEU A 141 0.98 -11.13 -10.91
CA LEU A 141 1.42 -10.03 -10.05
C LEU A 141 2.94 -9.86 -10.02
N VAL A 142 3.72 -10.96 -9.97
CA VAL A 142 5.20 -10.90 -10.08
C VAL A 142 5.61 -10.11 -11.33
N THR A 143 5.11 -10.50 -12.50
CA THR A 143 5.46 -9.83 -13.76
C THR A 143 4.89 -8.41 -13.84
N THR A 144 3.72 -8.17 -13.23
CA THR A 144 3.15 -6.82 -13.12
C THR A 144 4.04 -5.89 -12.31
N VAL A 145 4.54 -6.34 -11.15
CA VAL A 145 5.39 -5.56 -10.26
C VAL A 145 6.71 -5.22 -10.93
N GLU A 146 7.38 -6.20 -11.53
CA GLU A 146 8.62 -6.00 -12.30
C GLU A 146 8.45 -4.92 -13.37
N ARG A 147 7.38 -5.02 -14.18
CA ARG A 147 7.11 -4.05 -15.25
C ARG A 147 6.73 -2.68 -14.73
N HIS A 148 5.94 -2.61 -13.67
CA HIS A 148 5.50 -1.34 -13.12
C HIS A 148 6.68 -0.58 -12.51
N ILE A 149 7.53 -1.25 -11.73
CA ILE A 149 8.77 -0.68 -11.20
C ILE A 149 9.67 -0.22 -12.35
N ALA A 150 9.85 -1.03 -13.40
CA ALA A 150 10.70 -0.67 -14.53
C ALA A 150 10.18 0.58 -15.28
N ASP A 151 8.86 0.72 -15.47
CA ASP A 151 8.30 1.91 -16.13
C ASP A 151 8.47 3.17 -15.28
N VAL A 152 8.23 3.07 -13.97
CA VAL A 152 8.42 4.19 -13.04
C VAL A 152 9.89 4.58 -12.95
N ALA A 153 10.81 3.61 -12.83
CA ALA A 153 12.25 3.86 -12.78
C ALA A 153 12.78 4.48 -14.09
N ARG A 154 12.18 4.14 -15.24
CA ARG A 154 12.51 4.78 -16.52
C ARG A 154 12.14 6.26 -16.54
N ARG A 155 11.01 6.62 -15.93
CA ARG A 155 10.48 8.00 -15.86
C ARG A 155 11.19 8.82 -14.77
N LEU A 156 11.55 8.19 -13.66
CA LEU A 156 12.25 8.79 -12.52
C LEU A 156 13.61 8.11 -12.29
N PRO A 157 14.62 8.32 -13.16
CA PRO A 157 15.87 7.56 -13.16
C PRO A 157 16.76 7.78 -11.93
N GLN A 158 16.53 8.84 -11.17
CA GLN A 158 17.27 9.15 -9.93
C GLN A 158 16.50 8.74 -8.67
N ALA A 159 15.27 8.23 -8.82
CA ALA A 159 14.46 7.76 -7.71
C ALA A 159 14.76 6.30 -7.37
N ARG A 160 14.71 5.99 -6.07
CA ARG A 160 14.69 4.62 -5.54
C ARG A 160 13.23 4.23 -5.33
N ILE A 161 12.76 3.26 -6.10
CA ILE A 161 11.35 2.86 -6.07
C ILE A 161 11.13 1.93 -4.87
N THR A 162 10.18 2.31 -4.01
CA THR A 162 9.60 1.46 -2.97
C THR A 162 8.20 1.07 -3.40
N ILE A 163 7.82 -0.20 -3.28
CA ILE A 163 6.46 -0.64 -3.60
C ILE A 163 5.72 -1.02 -2.32
N GLN A 164 4.47 -0.57 -2.22
CA GLN A 164 3.54 -0.96 -1.18
C GLN A 164 2.53 -1.97 -1.75
N PHE A 165 2.26 -3.03 -0.99
CA PHE A 165 1.19 -3.98 -1.23
C PHE A 165 0.07 -3.72 -0.24
N ASP A 166 -1.10 -3.35 -0.77
CA ASP A 166 -2.29 -3.11 0.03
C ASP A 166 -3.03 -4.43 0.27
N GLU A 167 -3.08 -4.85 1.53
CA GLU A 167 -3.67 -6.12 1.97
C GLU A 167 -4.72 -5.94 3.10
N PRO A 168 -5.75 -5.09 2.93
CA PRO A 168 -6.77 -4.86 3.95
C PRO A 168 -7.62 -6.10 4.27
N LEU A 169 -7.75 -7.07 3.35
CA LEU A 169 -8.53 -8.30 3.57
C LEU A 169 -7.69 -9.50 4.04
N LEU A 170 -6.39 -9.33 4.26
CA LEU A 170 -5.49 -10.43 4.61
C LEU A 170 -5.89 -11.12 5.93
N ARG A 171 -6.28 -10.34 6.94
CA ARG A 171 -6.83 -10.87 8.20
C ARG A 171 -8.04 -11.76 7.92
N ASP A 172 -8.97 -11.30 7.09
CA ASP A 172 -10.19 -12.04 6.79
C ASP A 172 -9.95 -13.32 6.00
N VAL A 173 -8.96 -13.29 5.09
CA VAL A 173 -8.48 -14.46 4.36
C VAL A 173 -7.89 -15.51 5.30
N LEU A 174 -7.05 -15.10 6.25
CA LEU A 174 -6.45 -16.00 7.25
C LEU A 174 -7.49 -16.57 8.23
N ARG A 175 -8.53 -15.80 8.55
CA ARG A 175 -9.60 -16.22 9.48
C ARG A 175 -10.72 -17.00 8.80
N GLY A 176 -10.82 -16.97 7.47
CA GLY A 176 -11.96 -17.50 6.75
C GLY A 176 -13.25 -16.71 7.01
N SER A 177 -13.13 -15.39 7.12
CA SER A 177 -14.25 -14.47 7.37
C SER A 177 -14.66 -13.66 6.13
N VAL A 178 -14.01 -13.88 4.98
CA VAL A 178 -14.44 -13.27 3.70
C VAL A 178 -15.83 -13.79 3.35
N PRO A 179 -16.87 -12.94 3.28
CA PRO A 179 -18.23 -13.40 3.01
C PRO A 179 -18.37 -13.91 1.57
N THR A 180 -19.14 -14.98 1.40
CA THR A 180 -19.62 -15.40 0.07
C THR A 180 -20.62 -14.39 -0.48
N GLN A 181 -20.85 -14.39 -1.80
CA GLN A 181 -21.85 -13.50 -2.44
C GLN A 181 -23.25 -13.59 -1.80
N SER A 182 -23.60 -14.77 -1.28
CA SER A 182 -24.90 -14.98 -0.64
C SER A 182 -25.03 -14.28 0.72
N GLY A 183 -23.92 -13.92 1.37
CA GLY A 183 -23.87 -13.37 2.72
C GLY A 183 -24.12 -14.39 3.85
N TRP A 184 -24.53 -15.63 3.53
CA TRP A 184 -24.88 -16.65 4.54
C TRP A 184 -23.70 -17.51 5.02
N ALA A 185 -22.60 -17.47 4.28
CA ALA A 185 -21.40 -18.24 4.56
C ALA A 185 -20.15 -17.40 4.25
N ALA A 186 -19.00 -17.85 4.74
CA ALA A 186 -17.69 -17.30 4.40
C ALA A 186 -16.83 -18.33 3.66
N TYR A 187 -15.84 -17.85 2.91
CA TYR A 187 -14.81 -18.72 2.32
C TYR A 187 -13.95 -19.33 3.41
N ALA A 188 -13.43 -20.54 3.15
CA ALA A 188 -12.54 -21.21 4.10
C ALA A 188 -11.28 -20.38 4.36
N ALA A 189 -10.76 -20.48 5.58
CA ALA A 189 -9.48 -19.90 5.94
C ALA A 189 -8.38 -20.45 5.04
N VAL A 190 -7.45 -19.57 4.62
CA VAL A 190 -6.26 -19.97 3.89
C VAL A 190 -5.14 -20.27 4.88
N GLU A 191 -4.44 -21.38 4.65
CA GLU A 191 -3.31 -21.80 5.48
C GLU A 191 -2.21 -20.72 5.53
N PRO A 192 -1.75 -20.29 6.72
CA PRO A 192 -0.73 -19.25 6.87
C PRO A 192 0.56 -19.51 6.07
N VAL A 193 0.96 -20.78 5.93
CA VAL A 193 2.14 -21.16 5.13
C VAL A 193 1.96 -20.80 3.65
N LEU A 194 0.78 -21.09 3.08
CA LEU A 194 0.50 -20.77 1.67
C LEU A 194 0.47 -19.25 1.44
N VAL A 195 -0.10 -18.51 2.40
CA VAL A 195 -0.09 -17.04 2.40
C VAL A 195 1.34 -16.52 2.37
N ALA A 196 2.20 -17.00 3.28
CA ALA A 196 3.61 -16.61 3.36
C ALA A 196 4.39 -16.92 2.08
N GLU A 197 4.23 -18.12 1.53
CA GLU A 197 4.94 -18.55 0.32
C GLU A 197 4.54 -17.74 -0.92
N THR A 198 3.25 -17.40 -1.03
CA THR A 198 2.72 -16.60 -2.13
C THR A 198 3.24 -15.16 -2.05
N LEU A 199 3.18 -14.54 -0.87
CA LEU A 199 3.72 -13.20 -0.65
C LEU A 199 5.23 -13.16 -0.90
N LYS A 200 5.97 -14.16 -0.39
CA LYS A 200 7.42 -14.27 -0.62
C LYS A 200 7.78 -14.33 -2.10
N THR A 201 7.03 -15.08 -2.88
CA THR A 201 7.23 -15.19 -4.34
C THR A 201 7.08 -13.83 -5.01
N ILE A 202 6.09 -13.04 -4.61
CA ILE A 202 5.82 -11.71 -5.16
C ILE A 202 6.86 -10.69 -4.69
N PHE A 203 7.21 -10.67 -3.40
CA PHE A 203 8.18 -9.72 -2.85
C PHE A 203 9.58 -9.95 -3.42
N SER A 204 9.91 -11.19 -3.78
CA SER A 204 11.18 -11.53 -4.44
C SER A 204 11.26 -11.09 -5.92
N ALA A 205 10.22 -10.45 -6.47
CA ALA A 205 10.20 -9.96 -7.85
C ALA A 205 11.07 -8.72 -8.07
N HIS A 206 11.54 -8.06 -7.02
CA HIS A 206 12.40 -6.89 -7.10
C HIS A 206 13.36 -6.81 -5.90
N ASP A 207 14.43 -6.02 -6.04
CA ASP A 207 15.44 -5.82 -4.98
C ASP A 207 15.17 -4.57 -4.11
N GLY A 208 14.18 -3.74 -4.48
CA GLY A 208 13.79 -2.55 -3.73
C GLY A 208 13.02 -2.84 -2.44
N ASN A 209 12.66 -1.78 -1.69
CA ASN A 209 11.87 -1.93 -0.48
C ASN A 209 10.42 -2.36 -0.81
N THR A 210 9.89 -3.26 0.02
CA THR A 210 8.49 -3.72 0.01
C THR A 210 7.81 -3.28 1.30
N ILE A 211 6.74 -2.51 1.18
CA ILE A 211 5.85 -2.17 2.28
C ILE A 211 4.60 -3.04 2.19
N VAL A 212 4.10 -3.57 3.30
CA VAL A 212 2.73 -4.09 3.38
C VAL A 212 1.89 -3.15 4.21
N HIS A 213 0.79 -2.67 3.64
CA HIS A 213 -0.19 -1.87 4.35
C HIS A 213 -1.46 -2.68 4.59
N SER A 214 -2.03 -2.57 5.78
CA SER A 214 -3.35 -3.12 6.08
C SER A 214 -4.02 -2.34 7.21
N CYS A 215 -5.29 -2.00 7.01
CA CYS A 215 -6.14 -1.31 7.99
C CYS A 215 -6.74 -2.26 9.05
N ALA A 216 -6.30 -3.52 9.10
CA ALA A 216 -6.81 -4.48 10.06
C ALA A 216 -6.33 -4.17 11.50
N ASP A 217 -7.19 -4.48 12.48
CA ASP A 217 -6.89 -4.43 13.92
C ASP A 217 -5.97 -5.56 14.39
N GLU A 218 -5.61 -6.46 13.48
CA GLU A 218 -4.72 -7.58 13.71
C GLU A 218 -3.90 -7.85 12.45
N LEU A 219 -2.58 -7.88 12.61
CA LEU A 219 -1.63 -8.12 11.53
C LEU A 219 -0.83 -9.39 11.79
N PRO A 220 -0.63 -10.24 10.76
CA PRO A 220 0.18 -11.44 10.86
C PRO A 220 1.66 -11.07 10.73
N PHE A 221 2.17 -10.32 11.69
CA PHE A 221 3.50 -9.72 11.71
C PHE A 221 4.65 -10.70 11.37
N ASP A 222 4.71 -11.84 12.07
CA ASP A 222 5.72 -12.87 11.82
C ASP A 222 5.65 -13.47 10.42
N LEU A 223 4.42 -13.65 9.90
CA LEU A 223 4.19 -14.17 8.57
C LEU A 223 4.74 -13.21 7.52
N LEU A 224 4.42 -11.92 7.65
CA LEU A 224 4.86 -10.88 6.72
C LEU A 224 6.39 -10.73 6.75
N ARG A 225 7.00 -10.78 7.93
CA ARG A 225 8.46 -10.80 8.09
C ARG A 225 9.10 -12.02 7.43
N GLN A 226 8.54 -13.22 7.63
CA GLN A 226 9.01 -14.45 6.96
C GLN A 226 8.82 -14.43 5.45
N ALA A 227 7.82 -13.70 4.96
CA ALA A 227 7.62 -13.46 3.53
C ALA A 227 8.66 -12.48 2.94
N GLY A 228 9.43 -11.76 3.77
CA GLY A 228 10.49 -10.87 3.32
C GLY A 228 10.07 -9.41 3.18
N VAL A 229 9.02 -8.97 3.87
CA VAL A 229 8.64 -7.55 3.88
C VAL A 229 9.73 -6.68 4.51
N THR A 230 10.04 -5.53 3.91
CA THR A 230 11.00 -4.58 4.50
C THR A 230 10.32 -3.59 5.45
N GLY A 231 9.06 -3.21 5.17
CA GLY A 231 8.30 -2.28 5.99
C GLY A 231 6.85 -2.70 6.22
N ILE A 232 6.33 -2.50 7.42
CA ILE A 232 4.90 -2.73 7.71
C ILE A 232 4.23 -1.42 8.08
N SER A 233 3.16 -1.08 7.37
CA SER A 233 2.30 0.07 7.61
C SER A 233 1.03 -0.35 8.33
N TYR A 234 0.78 0.25 9.49
CA TYR A 234 -0.37 -0.08 10.33
C TYR A 234 -0.85 1.11 11.14
N ASP A 235 -2.13 1.08 11.54
CA ASP A 235 -2.70 2.07 12.46
C ASP A 235 -2.26 1.78 13.90
N VAL A 236 -1.48 2.71 14.45
CA VAL A 236 -0.94 2.62 15.82
C VAL A 236 -2.07 2.58 16.86
N ALA A 237 -3.19 3.24 16.61
CA ALA A 237 -4.33 3.27 17.52
C ALA A 237 -5.13 1.95 17.52
N LEU A 238 -5.19 1.25 16.38
CA LEU A 238 -5.92 -0.03 16.26
C LEU A 238 -5.13 -1.21 16.80
N VAL A 239 -3.87 -1.33 16.40
CA VAL A 239 -3.03 -2.49 16.78
C VAL A 239 -2.48 -2.33 18.20
N GLY A 240 -2.23 -1.08 18.62
CA GLY A 240 -1.77 -0.73 19.95
C GLY A 240 -0.49 -1.46 20.36
N ASP A 241 -0.47 -1.89 21.63
CA ASP A 241 0.71 -2.48 22.28
C ASP A 241 1.12 -3.85 21.71
N LYS A 242 0.24 -4.54 20.98
CA LYS A 242 0.53 -5.86 20.41
C LYS A 242 1.65 -5.81 19.37
N ALA A 243 1.91 -4.63 18.80
CA ALA A 243 3.00 -4.44 17.84
C ALA A 243 4.39 -4.39 18.52
N THR A 244 4.50 -4.08 19.83
CA THR A 244 5.79 -3.72 20.45
C THR A 244 6.90 -4.76 20.24
N ASP A 245 6.62 -6.04 20.50
CA ASP A 245 7.61 -7.12 20.31
C ASP A 245 8.00 -7.27 18.83
N PHE A 246 7.00 -7.19 17.93
CA PHE A 246 7.24 -7.25 16.49
C PHE A 246 8.10 -6.09 15.98
N LEU A 247 7.86 -4.86 16.45
CA LEU A 247 8.59 -3.68 15.98
C LEU A 247 10.10 -3.84 16.23
N GLY A 248 10.47 -4.37 17.40
CA GLY A 248 11.87 -4.70 17.70
C GLY A 248 12.43 -5.73 16.73
N GLU A 249 11.73 -6.86 16.54
CA GLU A 249 12.18 -7.92 15.62
C GLU A 249 12.30 -7.46 14.16
N GLN A 250 11.39 -6.60 13.70
CA GLN A 250 11.41 -6.05 12.34
C GLN A 250 12.63 -5.18 12.13
N ILE A 251 12.97 -4.33 13.10
CA ILE A 251 14.12 -3.44 13.05
C ILE A 251 15.42 -4.23 13.16
N ASP A 252 15.49 -5.20 14.07
CA ASP A 252 16.66 -6.09 14.22
C ASP A 252 16.94 -6.89 12.95
N ALA A 253 15.90 -7.23 12.18
CA ALA A 253 16.00 -7.87 10.87
C ALA A 253 16.43 -6.93 9.73
N GLY A 254 16.69 -5.65 10.03
CA GLY A 254 17.07 -4.61 9.05
C GLY A 254 15.90 -3.95 8.34
N GLY A 255 14.67 -4.18 8.81
CA GLY A 255 13.46 -3.55 8.31
C GLY A 255 13.18 -2.19 8.94
N PHE A 256 12.01 -1.65 8.61
CA PHE A 256 11.48 -0.40 9.14
C PHE A 256 9.98 -0.51 9.36
N VAL A 257 9.38 0.53 9.91
CA VAL A 257 7.96 0.54 10.26
C VAL A 257 7.32 1.84 9.80
N VAL A 258 6.13 1.77 9.20
CA VAL A 258 5.34 2.96 8.86
C VAL A 258 4.23 3.12 9.89
N LEU A 259 4.36 4.13 10.74
CA LEU A 259 3.42 4.42 11.81
C LEU A 259 2.25 5.23 11.27
N GLY A 260 1.10 4.58 11.12
CA GLY A 260 -0.17 5.23 10.86
C GLY A 260 -0.64 5.98 12.09
N ILE A 261 -0.58 7.31 12.06
CA ILE A 261 -0.98 8.18 13.17
C ILE A 261 -1.89 9.31 12.68
N GLU A 262 -2.82 9.72 13.54
CA GLU A 262 -3.67 10.89 13.33
C GLU A 262 -3.38 11.92 14.45
N PRO A 263 -2.49 12.90 14.21
CA PRO A 263 -2.08 13.85 15.23
C PRO A 263 -3.22 14.75 15.67
N SER A 264 -3.66 14.63 16.93
CA SER A 264 -4.53 15.68 17.52
C SER A 264 -3.76 16.98 17.84
N THR A 265 -2.48 16.85 18.18
CA THR A 265 -1.48 17.93 18.23
C THR A 265 -0.09 17.36 18.00
N THR A 266 0.84 18.17 17.50
CA THR A 266 2.25 17.77 17.26
C THR A 266 2.90 17.23 18.54
N ALA A 267 2.71 17.90 19.67
CA ALA A 267 3.28 17.48 20.96
C ALA A 267 2.75 16.12 21.45
N LYS A 268 1.45 15.83 21.24
CA LYS A 268 0.86 14.53 21.62
C LYS A 268 1.37 13.41 20.72
N ALA A 269 1.47 13.67 19.41
CA ALA A 269 2.02 12.70 18.47
C ALA A 269 3.48 12.39 18.79
N LEU A 270 4.31 13.41 19.05
CA LEU A 270 5.71 13.25 19.45
C LEU A 270 5.86 12.38 20.70
N ALA A 271 5.10 12.68 21.76
CA ALA A 271 5.08 11.87 22.98
C ALA A 271 4.56 10.44 22.74
N GLY A 272 3.65 10.27 21.78
CA GLY A 272 3.16 8.99 21.26
C GLY A 272 4.28 8.13 20.68
N VAL A 273 4.95 8.66 19.66
CA VAL A 273 6.00 8.00 18.90
C VAL A 273 7.20 7.67 19.78
N ARG A 274 7.68 8.61 20.61
CA ARG A 274 8.81 8.38 21.51
C ARG A 274 8.54 7.33 22.58
N ARG A 275 7.33 7.35 23.15
CA ARG A 275 6.91 6.32 24.12
C ARG A 275 6.92 4.93 23.48
N LEU A 276 6.58 4.81 22.20
CA LEU A 276 6.63 3.54 21.49
C LEU A 276 8.08 3.04 21.36
N GLY A 277 9.00 3.88 20.85
CA GLY A 277 10.42 3.55 20.75
C GLY A 277 11.06 3.19 22.10
N GLY A 278 10.82 4.01 23.12
CA GLY A 278 11.36 3.79 24.47
C GLY A 278 10.84 2.52 25.16
N ARG A 279 9.66 2.01 24.78
CA ARG A 279 9.14 0.72 25.29
C ARG A 279 9.85 -0.48 24.70
N ILE A 280 10.29 -0.37 23.45
CA ILE A 280 11.07 -1.40 22.76
C ILE A 280 12.55 -1.34 23.21
N GLY A 281 12.97 -0.19 23.75
CA GLY A 281 14.32 0.03 24.29
C GLY A 281 15.22 0.87 23.37
N TYR A 282 14.66 1.50 22.34
CA TYR A 282 15.39 2.40 21.46
C TYR A 282 15.55 3.80 22.09
N SER A 283 16.69 4.45 21.80
CA SER A 283 16.83 5.89 21.99
C SER A 283 15.93 6.64 21.00
N ASP A 284 15.61 7.91 21.27
CA ASP A 284 14.83 8.72 20.31
C ASP A 284 15.55 8.78 18.94
N GLU A 285 16.87 8.98 18.94
CA GLU A 285 17.70 9.07 17.74
C GLU A 285 17.68 7.78 16.93
N ASP A 286 17.94 6.63 17.56
CA ASP A 286 17.93 5.34 16.87
C ASP A 286 16.53 5.00 16.35
N TRP A 287 15.49 5.25 17.16
CA TRP A 287 14.11 4.98 16.78
C TRP A 287 13.71 5.73 15.50
N ASN A 288 14.09 7.01 15.40
CA ASN A 288 13.77 7.85 14.25
C ASN A 288 14.35 7.31 12.93
N GLN A 289 15.49 6.60 12.97
CA GLN A 289 16.11 6.00 11.79
C GLN A 289 15.30 4.85 11.19
N HIS A 290 14.41 4.25 11.98
CA HIS A 290 13.70 3.02 11.63
C HIS A 290 12.20 3.21 11.40
N ILE A 291 11.71 4.44 11.51
CA ILE A 291 10.29 4.74 11.32
C ILE A 291 10.04 5.67 10.16
N LEU A 292 8.85 5.54 9.61
CA LEU A 292 8.20 6.50 8.72
C LEU A 292 6.84 6.85 9.31
N LEU A 293 6.27 7.98 8.90
CA LEU A 293 4.94 8.41 9.33
C LEU A 293 3.97 8.38 8.15
N SER A 294 2.74 7.95 8.42
CA SER A 294 1.64 8.06 7.47
C SER A 294 0.35 8.41 8.20
N PRO A 295 -0.71 8.84 7.49
CA PRO A 295 -2.06 8.71 7.98
C PRO A 295 -2.37 7.22 8.27
N PRO A 296 -3.36 6.93 9.14
CA PRO A 296 -3.76 5.55 9.43
C PRO A 296 -4.46 4.85 8.25
N CYS A 297 -5.10 5.62 7.35
CA CYS A 297 -5.84 5.12 6.20
C CYS A 297 -5.75 6.13 5.03
N ASP A 298 -6.52 5.90 3.97
CA ASP A 298 -6.68 6.85 2.87
C ASP A 298 -7.22 8.24 3.29
N LEU A 299 -7.17 9.18 2.34
CA LEU A 299 -7.58 10.57 2.53
C LEU A 299 -8.84 10.92 1.73
N ILE A 300 -9.59 9.94 1.21
CA ILE A 300 -10.64 10.20 0.20
C ILE A 300 -11.91 10.82 0.78
N ASP A 301 -12.19 10.62 2.07
CA ASP A 301 -13.42 11.08 2.72
C ASP A 301 -13.37 12.57 3.15
N MET A 302 -12.47 13.37 2.56
CA MET A 302 -12.31 14.79 2.87
C MET A 302 -11.92 15.62 1.65
N PRO A 303 -12.11 16.95 1.66
CA PRO A 303 -11.59 17.82 0.61
C PRO A 303 -10.06 17.81 0.54
N LEU A 304 -9.50 18.08 -0.64
CA LEU A 304 -8.04 18.15 -0.86
C LEU A 304 -7.31 19.09 0.11
N SER A 305 -7.93 20.22 0.48
CA SER A 305 -7.36 21.14 1.47
C SER A 305 -7.18 20.50 2.85
N GLN A 306 -8.14 19.67 3.29
CA GLN A 306 -8.05 18.96 4.57
C GLN A 306 -7.06 17.80 4.49
N ALA A 307 -7.01 17.10 3.34
CA ALA A 307 -5.99 16.08 3.09
C ALA A 307 -4.58 16.67 3.18
N ARG A 308 -4.37 17.86 2.59
CA ARG A 308 -3.12 18.62 2.70
C ARG A 308 -2.80 18.97 4.16
N GLU A 309 -3.73 19.56 4.90
CA GLU A 309 -3.55 19.94 6.32
C GLU A 309 -3.16 18.74 7.20
N ARG A 310 -3.73 17.56 6.95
CA ARG A 310 -3.36 16.33 7.67
C ARG A 310 -1.92 15.91 7.40
N MET A 311 -1.50 15.94 6.13
CA MET A 311 -0.12 15.63 5.78
C MET A 311 0.87 16.67 6.30
N GLU A 312 0.51 17.96 6.26
CA GLU A 312 1.33 19.03 6.85
C GLU A 312 1.50 18.83 8.36
N SER A 313 0.44 18.39 9.06
CA SER A 313 0.50 18.05 10.49
C SER A 313 1.45 16.87 10.77
N LEU A 314 1.49 15.86 9.90
CA LEU A 314 2.47 14.76 10.00
C LEU A 314 3.89 15.25 9.72
N SER A 315 4.08 16.14 8.75
CA SER A 315 5.39 16.72 8.42
C SER A 315 5.91 17.66 9.50
N GLU A 316 5.04 18.31 10.27
CA GLU A 316 5.41 18.98 11.52
C GLU A 316 5.92 18.00 12.58
N VAL A 317 5.26 16.85 12.74
CA VAL A 317 5.70 15.80 13.69
C VAL A 317 7.05 15.22 13.27
N SER A 318 7.22 14.91 11.99
CA SER A 318 8.47 14.42 11.41
C SER A 318 9.63 15.37 11.67
N ARG A 319 9.48 16.67 11.37
CA ARG A 319 10.50 17.69 11.66
C ARG A 319 10.83 17.75 13.16
N ALA A 320 9.83 17.71 14.03
CA ALA A 320 10.05 17.73 15.48
C ALA A 320 10.70 16.46 16.03
N LEU A 321 10.61 15.32 15.33
CA LEU A 321 11.35 14.11 15.66
C LEU A 321 12.84 14.29 15.30
N VAL A 322 13.12 14.74 14.07
CA VAL A 322 14.48 14.87 13.53
C VAL A 322 15.26 16.06 14.11
N GLU A 323 14.60 17.17 14.47
CA GLU A 323 15.25 18.34 15.11
C GLU A 323 15.84 18.03 16.49
N VAL A 324 15.43 16.94 17.14
CA VAL A 324 16.04 16.49 18.41
C VAL A 324 17.33 15.69 18.19
N ASP A 325 17.62 15.32 16.94
CA ASP A 325 18.82 14.59 16.53
C ASP A 325 19.98 15.53 16.08
N GLN A 326 19.84 16.85 16.26
CA GLN A 326 20.89 17.88 16.03
C GLN A 326 21.32 18.59 17.31
#